data_AF-A0A7C4ISQ1-F1
#
_entry.id   AF-A0A7C4ISQ1-F1
#
_cell.length_a   1.000
_cell.length_b   1.000
_cell.length_c   1.000
_cell.angle_alpha   90.00
_cell.angle_beta   90.00
_cell.angle_gamma   90.00
#
_symmetry.space_group_name_H-M   'P 1'
#
loop_
_entity.id
_entity.type
_entity.pdbx_description
1 polymer ?
#
loop_
_entity_poly.entity_id
_entity_poly.type
_entity_poly.pdbx_seq_one_letter_code
_entity_poly.pdbx_strand_id
1 'polypeptide(L)'
;MEAIVAAGRPGETYNIGGDCERTNLEVVETVCATVDRLRPDLPHRPCASLIRFVEDRPGHDRRYAIDTSKIRRELGWRPRHDFALGLEATVRWYLEHPQWVEAVSRRVERCRRGLGDRIEPIVPPSPPHRGAAEQRTEQAVEHAPQCAAER
;
A
#
# COMPACT_ATOMS: atom_id res chain seq x y z
N MET A 1 -9.87 -1.97 -11.08
CA MET A 1 -9.60 -1.70 -12.52
C MET A 1 -10.64 -2.38 -13.39
N GLU A 2 -10.87 -3.69 -13.24
CA GLU A 2 -11.87 -4.44 -14.02
C GLU A 2 -13.26 -3.78 -14.03
N ALA A 3 -13.78 -3.33 -12.88
CA ALA A 3 -15.08 -2.65 -12.81
C ALA A 3 -15.20 -1.41 -13.72
N ILE A 4 -14.13 -0.63 -13.88
CA ILE A 4 -14.13 0.57 -14.74
C ILE A 4 -14.06 0.16 -16.21
N VAL A 5 -13.22 -0.82 -16.54
CA VAL A 5 -13.09 -1.30 -17.92
C VAL A 5 -14.38 -1.96 -18.40
N ALA A 6 -15.04 -2.74 -17.53
CA ALA A 6 -16.24 -3.48 -17.87
C ALA A 6 -17.51 -2.62 -17.88
N ALA A 7 -17.62 -1.64 -16.97
CA ALA A 7 -18.88 -0.93 -16.73
C ALA A 7 -18.74 0.61 -16.61
N GLY A 8 -17.54 1.16 -16.74
CA GLY A 8 -17.33 2.60 -16.76
C GLY A 8 -17.90 3.26 -18.00
N ARG A 9 -18.43 4.47 -17.86
CA ARG A 9 -18.98 5.24 -18.99
C ARG A 9 -17.86 6.03 -19.69
N PRO A 10 -17.79 6.01 -21.04
CA PRO A 10 -16.84 6.86 -21.78
C PRO A 10 -17.00 8.34 -21.46
N GLY A 11 -15.88 9.04 -21.30
CA GLY A 11 -15.86 10.48 -20.94
C GLY A 11 -16.04 10.77 -19.46
N GLU A 12 -16.41 9.78 -18.64
CA GLU A 12 -16.52 9.97 -17.19
C GLU A 12 -15.17 9.78 -16.48
N THR A 13 -14.95 10.58 -15.44
CA THR A 13 -13.82 10.41 -14.51
C THR A 13 -14.28 9.77 -13.21
N TYR A 14 -13.56 8.77 -12.74
CA TYR A 14 -13.84 8.06 -11.48
C TYR A 14 -12.62 8.12 -10.56
N ASN A 15 -12.80 8.75 -9.40
CA ASN A 15 -11.80 8.75 -8.34
C ASN A 15 -11.70 7.36 -7.68
N ILE A 16 -10.48 6.90 -7.44
CA ILE A 16 -10.18 5.61 -6.81
C ILE A 16 -9.37 5.87 -5.54
N GLY A 17 -9.74 5.24 -4.43
CA GLY A 17 -9.11 5.47 -3.13
C GLY A 17 -9.53 4.43 -2.10
N GLY A 18 -8.70 4.26 -1.07
CA GLY A 18 -8.86 3.24 -0.03
C GLY A 18 -9.72 3.64 1.18
N ASP A 19 -10.22 4.88 1.22
CA ASP A 19 -10.90 5.45 2.40
C ASP A 19 -10.07 5.35 3.70
N CYS A 20 -8.76 5.55 3.54
CA CYS A 20 -7.77 5.27 4.58
C CYS A 20 -6.84 6.47 4.78
N GLU A 21 -7.40 7.64 5.10
CA GLU A 21 -6.61 8.80 5.49
C GLU A 21 -5.73 8.45 6.70
N ARG A 22 -4.43 8.68 6.60
CA ARG A 22 -3.41 8.46 7.64
C ARG A 22 -2.32 9.51 7.49
N THR A 23 -1.70 9.87 8.60
CA THR A 23 -0.49 10.67 8.63
C THR A 23 0.73 9.82 8.26
N ASN A 24 1.79 10.47 7.78
CA ASN A 24 3.05 9.78 7.50
C ASN A 24 3.61 9.08 8.75
N LEU A 25 3.42 9.67 9.93
CA LEU A 25 3.89 9.09 11.19
C LEU A 25 3.18 7.78 11.52
N GLU A 26 1.84 7.74 11.43
CA GLU A 26 1.06 6.51 11.66
C GLU A 26 1.47 5.39 10.71
N VAL A 27 1.75 5.72 9.44
CA VAL A 27 2.22 4.72 8.46
C VAL A 27 3.59 4.18 8.88
N VAL A 28 4.55 5.04 9.21
CA VAL A 28 5.91 4.62 9.61
C VAL A 28 5.87 3.80 10.90
N GLU A 29 5.10 4.20 11.90
CA GLU A 29 4.92 3.45 13.14
C GLU A 29 4.34 2.06 12.88
N THR A 30 3.33 1.95 11.99
CA THR A 30 2.75 0.66 11.60
C THR A 30 3.76 -0.23 10.88
N VAL A 31 4.59 0.35 10.01
CA VAL A 31 5.71 -0.37 9.35
C VAL A 31 6.69 -0.88 10.40
N CYS A 32 7.15 -0.02 11.32
CA CYS A 32 8.10 -0.40 12.37
C CYS A 32 7.57 -1.55 13.22
N ALA A 33 6.33 -1.46 13.70
CA ALA A 33 5.69 -2.51 14.49
C ALA A 33 5.56 -3.83 13.69
N THR A 34 5.23 -3.74 12.40
CA THR A 34 5.12 -4.91 11.52
C THR A 34 6.48 -5.58 11.31
N VAL A 35 7.53 -4.82 11.03
CA VAL A 35 8.90 -5.34 10.88
C VAL A 35 9.38 -5.99 12.17
N ASP A 36 9.16 -5.32 13.30
CA ASP A 36 9.49 -5.86 14.62
C ASP A 36 8.84 -7.24 14.86
N ARG A 37 7.59 -7.44 14.44
CA ARG A 37 6.90 -8.73 14.56
C ARG A 37 7.41 -9.77 13.57
N LEU A 38 7.64 -9.40 12.31
CA LEU A 38 8.02 -10.34 11.24
C LEU A 38 9.50 -10.72 11.27
N ARG A 39 10.37 -9.86 11.81
CA ARG A 39 11.82 -10.04 11.88
C ARG A 39 12.36 -9.68 13.26
N PRO A 40 12.05 -10.50 14.28
CA PRO A 40 12.45 -10.23 15.66
C PRO A 40 13.97 -10.31 15.88
N ASP A 41 14.71 -10.87 14.92
CA ASP A 41 16.16 -11.05 14.90
C ASP A 41 16.96 -9.81 14.47
N LEU A 42 16.28 -8.73 14.06
CA LEU A 42 16.96 -7.51 13.64
C LEU A 42 17.67 -6.81 14.81
N PRO A 43 18.85 -6.19 14.55
CA PRO A 43 19.70 -5.63 15.61
C PRO A 43 19.12 -4.37 16.28
N HIS A 44 18.23 -3.66 15.61
CA HIS A 44 17.65 -2.41 16.10
C HIS A 44 16.18 -2.62 16.43
N ARG A 45 15.89 -2.85 17.72
CA ARG A 45 14.53 -2.97 18.25
C ARG A 45 14.35 -2.10 19.50
N PRO A 46 13.19 -1.44 19.67
CA PRO A 46 12.10 -1.35 18.70
C PRO A 46 12.52 -0.55 17.46
N CYS A 47 12.06 -0.97 16.27
CA CYS A 47 12.39 -0.29 15.01
C CYS A 47 11.96 1.20 15.03
N ALA A 48 10.91 1.53 15.78
CA ALA A 48 10.43 2.91 15.98
C ALA A 48 11.49 3.86 16.58
N SER A 49 12.51 3.32 17.28
CA SER A 49 13.63 4.12 17.80
C SER A 49 14.50 4.76 16.70
N LEU A 50 14.37 4.29 15.46
CA LEU A 50 15.08 4.82 14.29
C LEU A 50 14.39 6.02 13.65
N ILE A 51 13.17 6.37 14.09
CA ILE A 51 12.42 7.51 13.54
C ILE A 51 13.16 8.81 13.86
N ARG A 52 13.39 9.62 12.82
CA ARG A 52 14.00 10.95 12.92
C ARG A 52 13.14 11.95 12.16
N PHE A 53 12.82 13.05 12.83
CA PHE A 53 12.21 14.20 12.18
C PHE A 53 13.29 15.00 11.46
N VAL A 54 12.98 15.40 10.23
CA VAL A 54 13.83 16.22 9.38
C VAL A 54 13.09 17.50 9.02
N GLU A 55 13.81 18.49 8.50
CA GLU A 55 13.18 19.70 7.98
C GLU A 55 12.13 19.37 6.92
N ASP A 56 11.01 20.08 6.97
CA ASP A 56 9.90 19.84 6.06
C ASP A 56 10.25 20.24 4.62
N ARG A 57 9.61 19.59 3.66
CA ARG A 57 9.81 19.90 2.25
C ARG A 57 9.17 21.25 1.91
N PRO A 58 9.87 22.18 1.24
CA PRO A 58 9.23 23.38 0.69
C PRO A 58 8.05 23.03 -0.23
N GLY A 59 6.87 23.58 0.06
CA GLY A 59 5.65 23.31 -0.70
C GLY A 59 4.99 21.95 -0.40
N HIS A 60 5.21 21.37 0.78
CA HIS A 60 4.58 20.12 1.18
C HIS A 60 3.06 20.28 1.30
N ASP A 61 2.32 19.55 0.46
CA ASP A 61 0.89 19.35 0.64
C ASP A 61 0.64 18.43 1.82
N ARG A 62 -0.16 18.91 2.79
CA ARG A 62 -0.34 18.24 4.08
C ARG A 62 -1.46 17.21 4.08
N ARG A 63 -2.38 17.25 3.12
CA ARG A 63 -3.56 16.37 3.15
C ARG A 63 -4.09 16.10 1.75
N TYR A 64 -3.97 14.85 1.34
CA TYR A 64 -4.71 14.30 0.22
C TYR A 64 -5.85 13.43 0.73
N ALA A 65 -7.07 13.82 0.37
CA ALA A 65 -8.29 13.05 0.59
C ALA A 65 -9.04 12.96 -0.72
N ILE A 66 -9.46 11.75 -1.10
CA ILE A 66 -10.16 11.50 -2.36
C ILE A 66 -11.57 11.02 -2.06
N ASP A 67 -12.57 11.75 -2.58
CA ASP A 67 -13.95 11.26 -2.57
C ASP A 67 -14.14 10.17 -3.63
N THR A 68 -14.55 8.99 -3.18
CA THR A 68 -14.82 7.80 -4.01
C THR A 68 -16.31 7.46 -4.08
N SER A 69 -17.19 8.37 -3.64
CA SER A 69 -18.65 8.19 -3.64
C SER A 69 -19.20 7.82 -5.01
N LYS A 70 -18.69 8.46 -6.08
CA LYS A 70 -19.13 8.22 -7.46
C LYS A 70 -18.90 6.78 -7.91
N ILE A 71 -17.68 6.27 -7.74
CA ILE A 71 -17.33 4.91 -8.21
C ILE A 71 -18.04 3.83 -7.37
N ARG A 72 -18.24 4.08 -6.07
CA ARG A 72 -19.04 3.20 -5.20
C ARG A 72 -20.49 3.14 -5.66
N ARG A 73 -21.10 4.28 -5.97
CA ARG A 73 -22.51 4.38 -6.37
C ARG A 73 -22.75 3.81 -7.78
N GLU A 74 -21.90 4.15 -8.75
CA GLU A 74 -22.14 3.80 -10.15
C GLU A 74 -21.62 2.40 -10.50
N LEU A 75 -20.49 1.98 -9.92
CA LEU A 75 -19.84 0.72 -10.29
C LEU A 75 -19.80 -0.31 -9.14
N GLY A 76 -20.36 0.02 -7.98
CA GLY A 76 -20.30 -0.85 -6.79
C GLY A 76 -18.87 -1.08 -6.26
N TRP A 77 -17.88 -0.35 -6.76
CA TRP A 77 -16.48 -0.63 -6.46
C TRP A 77 -16.14 -0.26 -5.02
N ARG A 78 -15.44 -1.15 -4.33
CA ARG A 78 -14.87 -0.91 -3.00
C ARG A 78 -13.44 -1.47 -2.91
N PRO A 79 -12.60 -0.90 -2.04
CA PRO A 79 -11.30 -1.49 -1.71
C PRO A 79 -11.49 -2.92 -1.19
N ARG A 80 -10.59 -3.81 -1.60
CA ARG A 80 -10.64 -5.22 -1.19
C ARG A 80 -9.84 -5.53 0.09
N HIS A 81 -8.89 -4.67 0.41
CA HIS A 81 -7.97 -4.88 1.53
C HIS A 81 -8.06 -3.70 2.47
N ASP A 82 -8.10 -4.01 3.76
CA ASP A 82 -7.87 -3.03 4.80
C ASP A 82 -6.41 -2.55 4.77
N PHE A 83 -6.20 -1.31 5.17
CA PHE A 83 -4.88 -0.69 5.16
C PHE A 83 -3.83 -1.52 5.90
N ALA A 84 -4.13 -2.00 7.11
CA ALA A 84 -3.20 -2.76 7.93
C ALA A 84 -2.79 -4.10 7.29
N LEU A 85 -3.76 -4.82 6.72
CA LEU A 85 -3.50 -6.10 6.04
C LEU A 85 -2.68 -5.89 4.76
N GLY A 86 -3.02 -4.87 3.97
CA GLY A 86 -2.28 -4.52 2.77
C GLY A 86 -0.84 -4.08 3.08
N LEU A 87 -0.64 -3.29 4.14
CA LEU A 87 0.68 -2.85 4.57
C LEU A 87 1.53 -4.02 5.07
N GLU A 88 0.96 -4.94 5.86
CA GLU A 88 1.67 -6.14 6.29
C GLU A 88 2.10 -7.01 5.10
N ALA A 89 1.18 -7.27 4.16
CA ALA A 89 1.49 -8.04 2.96
C ALA A 89 2.61 -7.36 2.15
N THR A 90 2.58 -6.03 2.07
CA THR A 90 3.65 -5.25 1.43
C THR A 90 4.98 -5.42 2.15
N VAL A 91 5.04 -5.21 3.47
CA VAL A 91 6.27 -5.38 4.25
C VAL A 91 6.84 -6.79 4.10
N ARG A 92 5.99 -7.81 4.22
CA ARG A 92 6.38 -9.21 4.00
C ARG A 92 7.00 -9.42 2.63
N TRP A 93 6.34 -8.94 1.58
CA TRP A 93 6.84 -9.06 0.21
C TRP A 93 8.24 -8.42 0.06
N TYR A 94 8.49 -7.25 0.65
CA TYR A 94 9.82 -6.63 0.61
C TYR A 94 10.89 -7.46 1.33
N LEU A 95 10.55 -8.08 2.47
CA LEU A 95 11.45 -8.94 3.23
C LEU A 95 11.80 -10.24 2.49
N GLU A 96 10.86 -10.77 1.71
CA GLU A 96 11.01 -12.01 0.94
C GLU A 96 11.74 -11.83 -0.39
N HIS A 97 11.85 -10.60 -0.90
CA HIS A 97 12.41 -10.32 -2.23
C HIS A 97 13.65 -9.38 -2.22
N PRO A 98 14.69 -9.67 -1.41
CA PRO A 98 15.85 -8.79 -1.26
C PRO A 98 16.63 -8.59 -2.57
N GLN A 99 16.68 -9.60 -3.44
CA GLN A 99 17.37 -9.52 -4.73
C GLN A 99 16.74 -8.47 -5.66
N TRP A 100 15.42 -8.37 -5.65
CA TRP A 100 14.71 -7.36 -6.44
C TRP A 100 14.97 -5.96 -5.89
N VAL A 101 14.90 -5.81 -4.57
CA VAL A 101 15.19 -4.53 -3.89
C VAL A 101 16.61 -4.06 -4.23
N GLU A 102 17.59 -4.95 -4.16
CA GLU A 102 18.98 -4.63 -4.50
C GLU A 102 19.13 -4.18 -5.97
N ALA A 103 18.49 -4.89 -6.91
CA ALA A 103 18.53 -4.54 -8.32
C ALA A 103 17.97 -3.13 -8.58
N VAL A 104 16.84 -2.78 -7.95
CA VAL A 104 16.22 -1.45 -8.07
C VAL A 104 17.12 -0.38 -7.45
N SER A 105 17.65 -0.61 -6.25
CA SER A 105 18.54 0.35 -5.57
C SER A 105 19.81 0.64 -6.37
N ARG A 106 20.45 -0.39 -6.94
CA ARG A 106 21.61 -0.22 -7.84
C ARG A 106 21.25 0.62 -9.08
N ARG A 107 20.03 0.46 -9.61
CA ARG A 107 19.56 1.26 -10.75
C ARG A 107 19.42 2.73 -10.37
N VAL A 108 18.77 3.04 -9.25
CA VAL A 108 18.60 4.43 -8.77
C VAL A 108 19.96 5.10 -8.59
N GLU A 109 20.95 4.39 -8.05
CA GLU A 109 22.30 4.92 -7.88
C GLU A 109 23.00 5.24 -9.21
N ARG A 110 22.89 4.36 -10.21
CA ARG A 110 23.42 4.62 -11.55
C ARG A 110 22.74 5.83 -12.22
N CYS A 111 21.42 5.96 -12.08
CA CYS A 111 20.67 7.10 -12.61
C CYS A 111 21.13 8.41 -11.95
N ARG A 112 21.32 8.42 -10.62
CA ARG A 112 21.85 9.59 -9.90
C ARG A 112 23.24 10.00 -10.38
N ARG A 113 24.06 9.02 -10.81
CA ARG A 113 25.41 9.25 -11.35
C ARG A 113 25.44 9.59 -12.85
N GLY A 114 24.27 9.68 -13.51
CA GLY A 114 24.19 9.99 -14.94
C GLY A 114 24.64 8.87 -15.89
N LEU A 115 24.76 7.62 -15.40
CA LEU A 115 25.30 6.48 -16.16
C LEU A 115 24.20 5.68 -16.90
N GLY A 116 23.21 6.35 -17.47
CA GLY A 116 21.99 5.72 -17.99
C GLY A 116 21.99 5.41 -19.49
N ASP A 117 22.64 4.32 -19.92
CA ASP A 117 22.43 3.74 -21.27
C ASP A 117 21.54 2.50 -21.22
N ARG A 118 20.78 2.23 -22.30
CA ARG A 118 19.69 1.23 -22.43
C ARG A 118 19.87 -0.05 -21.59
N ILE A 119 19.01 -0.23 -20.58
CA ILE A 119 19.03 -1.38 -19.65
C ILE A 119 17.69 -2.12 -19.69
N GLU A 120 17.75 -3.45 -19.65
CA GLU A 120 16.59 -4.34 -19.55
C GLU A 120 15.66 -4.01 -18.36
N PRO A 121 14.35 -4.28 -18.47
CA PRO A 121 13.39 -4.02 -17.41
C PRO A 121 13.70 -4.86 -16.17
N ILE A 122 13.80 -4.23 -14.99
CA ILE A 122 13.75 -4.96 -13.72
C ILE A 122 12.29 -5.34 -13.47
N VAL A 123 11.96 -6.61 -13.68
CA VAL A 123 10.60 -7.12 -13.47
C VAL A 123 10.40 -7.45 -11.98
N PRO A 124 9.37 -6.88 -11.31
CA PRO A 124 9.04 -7.29 -9.95
C PRO A 124 8.60 -8.74 -9.91
N PRO A 125 9.00 -9.51 -8.88
CA PRO A 125 8.39 -10.82 -8.64
C PRO A 125 6.89 -10.64 -8.51
N SER A 126 6.12 -11.60 -9.03
CA SER A 126 4.66 -11.50 -9.00
C SER A 126 4.21 -11.33 -7.54
N PRO A 127 3.28 -10.41 -7.24
CA PRO A 127 2.69 -10.37 -5.91
C PRO A 127 2.06 -11.75 -5.61
N PRO A 128 1.96 -12.16 -4.34
CA PRO A 128 1.39 -13.45 -4.00
C PRO A 128 0.01 -13.59 -4.65
N HIS A 129 -0.12 -14.51 -5.61
CA HIS A 129 -1.42 -14.89 -6.15
C HIS A 129 -2.19 -15.63 -5.06
N ARG A 130 -3.51 -15.37 -4.97
CA ARG A 130 -4.48 -15.93 -4.00
C ARG A 130 -4.05 -17.30 -3.44
N GLY A 131 -3.83 -17.37 -2.13
CA GLY A 131 -3.88 -18.64 -1.40
C GLY A 131 -5.34 -19.01 -1.12
N ALA A 132 -5.68 -20.29 -1.21
CA ALA A 132 -7.03 -20.84 -0.97
C ALA A 132 -7.63 -20.55 0.43
N ALA A 133 -6.84 -19.97 1.35
CA ALA A 133 -7.27 -19.65 2.71
C ALA A 133 -8.22 -18.43 2.80
N GLU A 134 -8.09 -17.45 1.89
CA GLU A 134 -8.91 -16.21 1.93
C GLU A 134 -10.36 -16.42 1.45
N GLN A 135 -10.65 -17.52 0.74
CA GLN A 135 -12.01 -17.88 0.31
C GLN A 135 -12.94 -18.26 1.48
N ARG A 136 -12.38 -18.65 2.63
CA ARG A 136 -13.20 -19.01 3.81
C ARG A 136 -13.66 -17.81 4.63
N THR A 137 -12.93 -16.70 4.55
CA THR A 137 -13.27 -15.46 5.26
C THR A 137 -14.37 -14.65 4.58
N GLU A 138 -14.59 -14.82 3.27
CA GLU A 138 -15.69 -14.15 2.54
C GLU A 138 -17.09 -14.60 3.03
N GLN A 139 -17.24 -15.82 3.55
CA GLN A 139 -18.49 -16.29 4.16
C GLN A 139 -18.73 -15.76 5.59
N ALA A 140 -17.69 -15.23 6.26
CA ALA A 140 -17.80 -14.80 7.66
C ALA A 140 -18.14 -13.31 7.82
N VAL A 141 -17.97 -12.50 6.77
CA VAL A 141 -18.19 -11.03 6.83
C VAL A 141 -19.67 -10.64 6.60
N GLU A 142 -20.52 -11.56 6.15
CA GLU A 142 -21.96 -11.29 5.93
C GLU A 142 -22.77 -11.02 7.23
N HIS A 143 -22.19 -11.18 8.43
CA HIS A 143 -22.95 -11.12 9.70
C HIS A 143 -22.42 -10.15 10.78
N ALA A 144 -21.54 -9.20 10.46
CA ALA A 144 -21.11 -8.20 11.44
C ALA A 144 -22.08 -7.00 11.51
N PRO A 145 -22.55 -6.57 12.70
CA PRO A 145 -23.53 -5.49 12.81
C PRO A 145 -22.90 -4.13 12.47
N GLN A 146 -23.64 -3.35 11.69
CA GLN A 146 -23.31 -1.98 11.32
C GLN A 146 -23.23 -1.11 12.57
N CYS A 147 -22.05 -0.54 12.85
CA CYS A 147 -21.90 0.48 13.88
C CYS A 147 -22.65 1.74 13.43
N ALA A 148 -23.72 2.06 14.14
CA ALA A 148 -24.62 3.17 13.88
C ALA A 148 -23.88 4.52 14.00
N ALA A 149 -24.12 5.38 13.02
CA ALA A 149 -23.85 6.80 13.10
C ALA A 149 -24.85 7.44 14.07
N GLU A 150 -24.37 8.23 15.04
CA GLU A 150 -25.19 9.26 15.67
C GLU A 150 -24.39 10.54 15.93
N ARG A 151 -24.91 11.60 15.30
CA ARG A 151 -24.96 13.03 15.67
C ARG A 151 -23.68 13.86 15.67
#